data_AF-A0A815PRV3-F1
#
_entry.id   AF-A0A815PRV3-F1
#
_cell.length_a   1.000
_cell.length_b   1.000
_cell.length_c   1.000
_cell.angle_alpha   90.00
_cell.angle_beta   90.00
_cell.angle_gamma   90.00
#
_symmetry.space_group_name_H-M   'P 1'
#
loop_
_entity.id
_entity.type
_entity.pdbx_description
1 polymer ?
#
loop_
_entity_poly.entity_id
_entity_poly.type
_entity_poly.pdbx_seq_one_letter_code
_entity_poly.pdbx_strand_id
1 'polypeptide(L)'
;MSSINQTNIEIPLIFYLHLSCATNAYEIISQIRMNIPQYYQNNNEYIIDFSWKQLINRSIYEEFSNKIFDDSNLFDHYYHDQLTLARYEANIHRLSTSYMQRLLTLNRTGTIKHQLRDLLIDYEELFEIGIPLISDEDHVFEILN
;
A
#
# COMPACT_ATOMS: atom_id res chain seq x y z
N MET A 1 33.13 -33.46 -4.37
CA MET A 1 33.14 -32.03 -3.98
C MET A 1 31.85 -31.42 -4.48
N SER A 2 30.93 -31.07 -3.58
CA SER A 2 29.64 -30.46 -3.92
C SER A 2 29.80 -28.94 -3.87
N SER A 3 29.56 -28.27 -4.99
CA SER A 3 29.48 -26.81 -5.08
C SER A 3 28.11 -26.36 -4.57
N ILE A 4 28.07 -25.72 -3.41
CA ILE A 4 26.85 -25.07 -2.91
C ILE A 4 26.74 -23.74 -3.65
N ASN A 5 25.78 -23.64 -4.57
CA ASN A 5 25.36 -22.37 -5.15
C ASN A 5 24.67 -21.56 -4.04
N GLN A 6 25.43 -20.73 -3.34
CA GLN A 6 24.86 -19.66 -2.52
C GLN A 6 24.34 -18.59 -3.46
N THR A 7 23.08 -18.71 -3.88
CA THR A 7 22.33 -17.58 -4.40
C THR A 7 22.24 -16.57 -3.26
N ASN A 8 23.06 -15.52 -3.31
CA ASN A 8 22.93 -14.38 -2.42
C ASN A 8 21.55 -13.76 -2.70
N ILE A 9 20.59 -14.00 -1.80
CA ILE A 9 19.32 -13.29 -1.81
C ILE A 9 19.62 -11.92 -1.21
N GLU A 10 19.75 -10.90 -2.05
CA GLU A 10 19.77 -9.52 -1.59
C GLU A 10 18.36 -9.18 -1.10
N ILE A 11 18.18 -9.16 0.23
CA ILE A 11 16.95 -8.69 0.86
C ILE A 11 17.11 -7.18 1.05
N PRO A 12 16.40 -6.32 0.30
CA PRO A 12 16.44 -4.88 0.53
C PRO A 12 15.97 -4.58 1.96
N LEU A 13 16.81 -3.89 2.73
CA LEU A 13 16.48 -3.43 4.06
C LEU A 13 15.58 -2.19 3.94
N ILE A 14 14.28 -2.40 4.00
CA ILE A 14 13.27 -1.34 4.03
C ILE A 14 12.96 -1.03 5.49
N PHE A 15 13.32 0.18 5.93
CA PHE A 15 13.07 0.65 7.29
C PHE A 15 11.66 1.23 7.44
N TYR A 16 11.20 1.37 8.69
CA TYR A 16 9.91 2.00 9.05
C TYR A 16 8.65 1.21 8.67
N LEU A 17 8.74 -0.11 8.62
CA LEU A 17 7.57 -0.99 8.55
C LEU A 17 7.05 -1.28 9.97
N HIS A 18 5.73 -1.18 10.17
CA HIS A 18 5.06 -1.32 11.45
C HIS A 18 4.64 -2.77 11.72
N LEU A 19 4.15 -3.46 10.69
CA LEU A 19 3.64 -4.81 10.78
C LEU A 19 4.69 -5.81 10.32
N SER A 20 4.79 -6.93 11.04
CA SER A 20 5.54 -8.09 10.57
C SER A 20 5.04 -8.54 9.20
N CYS A 21 5.90 -9.09 8.35
CA CYS A 21 5.51 -9.64 7.04
C CYS A 21 4.91 -8.61 6.04
N ALA A 22 5.08 -7.31 6.27
CA ALA A 22 4.55 -6.25 5.39
C ALA A 22 4.96 -6.41 3.92
N THR A 23 6.20 -6.86 3.65
CA THR A 23 6.68 -7.16 2.29
C THR A 23 5.85 -8.25 1.61
N ASN A 24 5.56 -9.36 2.29
CA ASN A 24 4.73 -10.43 1.73
C ASN A 24 3.29 -9.96 1.49
N ALA A 25 2.76 -9.15 2.42
CA ALA A 25 1.44 -8.55 2.27
C ALA A 25 1.38 -7.61 1.05
N TYR A 26 2.45 -6.87 0.79
CA TYR A 26 2.59 -6.02 -0.38
C TYR A 26 2.64 -6.81 -1.68
N GLU A 27 3.39 -7.90 -1.73
CA GLU A 27 3.38 -8.79 -2.91
C GLU A 27 1.97 -9.31 -3.24
N ILE A 28 1.19 -9.66 -2.22
CA ILE A 28 -0.22 -10.07 -2.41
C ILE A 28 -1.04 -8.92 -3.00
N ILE A 29 -0.91 -7.71 -2.47
CA ILE A 29 -1.64 -6.54 -2.98
C ILE A 29 -1.21 -6.20 -4.40
N SER A 30 0.08 -6.19 -4.71
CA SER A 30 0.59 -5.93 -6.07
C SER A 30 0.02 -6.95 -7.06
N GLN A 31 -0.05 -8.24 -6.69
CA GLN A 31 -0.71 -9.25 -7.52
C GLN A 31 -2.22 -9.03 -7.66
N ILE A 32 -2.90 -8.49 -6.63
CA ILE A 32 -4.31 -8.09 -6.75
C ILE A 32 -4.42 -6.95 -7.77
N ARG A 33 -3.59 -5.90 -7.66
CA ARG A 33 -3.58 -4.75 -8.58
C ARG A 33 -3.40 -5.17 -10.04
N MET A 34 -2.46 -6.07 -10.34
CA MET A 34 -2.24 -6.59 -11.70
C MET A 34 -3.48 -7.26 -12.31
N ASN A 35 -4.37 -7.80 -11.48
CA ASN A 35 -5.59 -8.45 -11.95
C ASN A 35 -6.78 -7.48 -12.11
N ILE A 36 -6.73 -6.27 -11.52
CA ILE A 36 -7.82 -5.28 -11.59
C ILE A 36 -8.12 -4.81 -13.02
N PRO A 37 -7.14 -4.55 -13.92
CA PRO A 37 -7.39 -4.19 -15.31
C PRO A 37 -8.33 -5.15 -16.05
N GLN A 38 -8.38 -6.43 -15.66
CA GLN A 38 -9.27 -7.43 -16.25
C GLN A 38 -10.73 -7.28 -15.81
N TYR A 39 -11.00 -6.50 -14.76
CA TYR A 39 -12.32 -6.28 -14.17
C TYR A 39 -12.87 -4.85 -14.35
N TYR A 40 -12.09 -3.92 -14.94
CA TYR A 40 -12.49 -2.53 -15.20
C TYR A 40 -13.71 -2.37 -16.12
N GLN A 41 -14.17 -3.44 -16.78
CA GLN A 41 -15.44 -3.46 -17.52
C GLN A 41 -16.68 -3.52 -16.61
N ASN A 42 -16.52 -3.80 -15.31
CA ASN A 42 -17.60 -3.91 -14.33
C ASN A 42 -17.55 -2.77 -13.29
N ASN A 43 -18.73 -2.38 -12.80
CA ASN A 43 -18.97 -1.32 -11.80
C ASN A 43 -17.94 -1.30 -10.64
N ASN A 44 -17.50 -0.10 -10.22
CA ASN A 44 -16.52 0.14 -9.14
C ASN A 44 -16.82 -0.63 -7.84
N GLU A 45 -18.09 -0.80 -7.47
CA GLU A 45 -18.47 -1.53 -6.26
C GLU A 45 -18.12 -3.03 -6.34
N TYR A 46 -18.23 -3.62 -7.53
CA TYR A 46 -17.83 -5.00 -7.78
C TYR A 46 -16.32 -5.21 -7.63
N ILE A 47 -15.53 -4.22 -8.05
CA ILE A 47 -14.06 -4.25 -7.93
C ILE A 47 -13.64 -4.19 -6.46
N ILE A 48 -14.27 -3.32 -5.66
CA ILE A 48 -14.01 -3.24 -4.21
C ILE A 48 -14.34 -4.57 -3.52
N ASP A 49 -15.49 -5.15 -3.83
CA ASP A 49 -15.90 -6.44 -3.25
C ASP A 49 -15.01 -7.61 -3.66
N PHE A 50 -14.61 -7.66 -4.93
CA PHE A 50 -13.69 -8.66 -5.44
C PHE A 50 -12.33 -8.55 -4.77
N SER A 51 -11.73 -7.37 -4.77
CA SER A 51 -10.42 -7.13 -4.20
C SER A 51 -10.42 -7.35 -2.69
N TRP A 52 -11.49 -6.99 -1.99
CA TRP A 52 -11.65 -7.27 -0.57
C TRP A 52 -11.61 -8.78 -0.30
N LYS A 53 -12.39 -9.56 -1.06
CA LYS A 53 -12.37 -11.03 -0.94
C LYS A 53 -11.00 -11.61 -1.23
N GLN A 54 -10.30 -11.11 -2.25
CA GLN A 54 -8.94 -11.55 -2.57
C GLN A 54 -7.97 -11.23 -1.42
N LEU A 55 -8.04 -10.03 -0.86
CA LEU A 55 -7.18 -9.60 0.24
C LEU A 55 -7.39 -10.48 1.48
N ILE A 56 -8.65 -10.72 1.87
CA ILE A 56 -8.96 -11.57 3.03
C ILE A 56 -8.52 -13.02 2.78
N ASN A 57 -8.86 -13.60 1.63
CA ASN A 57 -8.56 -15.01 1.34
C ASN A 57 -7.07 -15.32 1.21
N ARG A 58 -6.28 -14.32 0.82
CA ARG A 58 -4.84 -14.48 0.54
C ARG A 58 -3.98 -13.85 1.61
N SER A 59 -4.57 -13.27 2.65
CA SER A 59 -3.85 -12.53 3.68
C SER A 59 -2.83 -13.42 4.38
N ILE A 60 -1.59 -12.91 4.48
CA ILE A 60 -0.51 -13.56 5.23
C ILE A 60 -0.71 -13.45 6.76
N TYR A 61 -1.66 -12.61 7.20
CA TYR A 61 -1.97 -12.38 8.61
C TYR A 61 -3.02 -13.34 9.16
N GLU A 62 -3.59 -14.22 8.33
CA GLU A 62 -4.55 -15.26 8.73
C GLU A 62 -5.65 -14.71 9.67
N GLU A 63 -5.76 -15.24 10.88
CA GLU A 63 -6.73 -14.82 11.90
C GLU A 63 -6.59 -13.36 12.36
N PHE A 64 -5.40 -12.76 12.20
CA PHE A 64 -5.14 -11.36 12.54
C PHE A 64 -5.60 -10.39 11.46
N SER A 65 -5.95 -10.88 10.27
CA SER A 65 -6.45 -10.04 9.17
C SER A 65 -7.68 -9.26 9.61
N ASN A 66 -8.63 -9.90 10.28
CA ASN A 66 -9.83 -9.22 10.76
C ASN A 66 -9.49 -8.11 11.77
N LYS A 67 -8.51 -8.33 12.66
CA LYS A 67 -8.06 -7.29 13.60
C LYS A 67 -7.46 -6.10 12.87
N ILE A 68 -6.63 -6.34 11.85
CA ILE A 68 -6.05 -5.27 11.03
C ILE A 68 -7.15 -4.49 10.29
N PHE A 69 -8.19 -5.17 9.83
CA PHE A 69 -9.25 -4.60 9.01
C PHE A 69 -10.47 -4.07 9.77
N ASP A 70 -10.55 -4.31 11.08
CA ASP A 70 -11.60 -3.80 11.97
C ASP A 70 -11.08 -2.69 12.90
N ASP A 71 -9.76 -2.58 13.10
CA ASP A 71 -9.11 -1.55 13.91
C ASP A 71 -8.47 -0.47 13.01
N SER A 72 -8.93 0.78 13.16
CA SER A 72 -8.44 1.90 12.34
C SER A 72 -6.94 2.16 12.49
N ASN A 73 -6.38 2.00 13.70
CA ASN A 73 -4.97 2.27 13.94
C ASN A 73 -4.10 1.17 13.30
N LEU A 74 -4.52 -0.09 13.42
CA LEU A 74 -3.84 -1.20 12.75
C LEU A 74 -3.95 -1.08 11.23
N PHE A 75 -5.09 -0.64 10.72
CA PHE A 75 -5.25 -0.39 9.30
C PHE A 75 -4.39 0.77 8.81
N ASP A 76 -4.22 1.83 9.60
CA ASP A 76 -3.34 2.95 9.23
C ASP A 76 -1.87 2.54 9.21
N HIS A 77 -1.42 1.69 10.13
CA HIS A 77 -0.10 1.06 10.08
C HIS A 77 0.05 0.16 8.86
N TYR A 78 -0.96 -0.67 8.58
CA TYR A 78 -0.98 -1.51 7.39
C TYR A 78 -0.84 -0.66 6.13
N TYR A 79 -1.66 0.39 6.00
CA TYR A 79 -1.65 1.31 4.87
C TYR A 79 -0.31 2.05 4.72
N HIS A 80 0.27 2.50 5.83
CA HIS A 80 1.60 3.11 5.87
C HIS A 80 2.66 2.17 5.27
N ASP A 81 2.67 0.92 5.71
CA ASP A 81 3.64 -0.06 5.24
C ASP A 81 3.50 -0.32 3.74
N GLN A 82 2.26 -0.42 3.24
CA GLN A 82 2.01 -0.58 1.81
C GLN A 82 2.48 0.62 0.97
N LEU A 83 2.32 1.83 1.49
CA LEU A 83 2.83 3.05 0.86
C LEU A 83 4.36 3.12 0.87
N THR A 84 5.00 2.78 1.99
CA THR A 84 6.46 2.74 2.11
C THR A 84 7.06 1.79 1.08
N LEU A 85 6.48 0.60 0.92
CA LEU A 85 6.94 -0.41 -0.02
C LEU A 85 6.73 0.03 -1.47
N ALA A 86 5.56 0.58 -1.81
CA ALA A 86 5.30 1.12 -3.15
C ALA A 86 6.27 2.24 -3.53
N ARG A 87 6.53 3.16 -2.60
CA ARG A 87 7.49 4.25 -2.81
C ARG A 87 8.90 3.74 -3.03
N TYR A 88 9.31 2.74 -2.25
CA TYR A 88 10.62 2.13 -2.38
C TYR A 88 10.78 1.46 -3.75
N GLU A 89 9.79 0.66 -4.18
CA GLU A 89 9.79 -0.01 -5.48
C GLU A 89 9.85 0.99 -6.65
N ALA A 90 9.10 2.09 -6.56
CA ALA A 90 9.09 3.16 -7.56
C ALA A 90 10.27 4.16 -7.45
N ASN A 91 11.23 3.95 -6.54
CA ASN A 91 12.37 4.84 -6.27
C ASN A 91 11.99 6.29 -5.89
N ILE A 92 10.87 6.48 -5.19
CA ILE A 92 10.35 7.80 -4.81
C ILE A 92 10.73 8.11 -3.37
N HIS A 93 11.82 8.86 -3.21
CA HIS A 93 12.37 9.20 -1.89
C HIS A 93 12.20 10.68 -1.51
N ARG A 94 11.66 11.51 -2.42
CA ARG A 94 11.56 12.96 -2.21
C ARG A 94 10.55 13.38 -1.13
N LEU A 95 9.46 12.63 -0.96
CA LEU A 95 8.39 12.92 0.00
C LEU A 95 8.37 11.84 1.08
N SER A 96 8.04 12.13 2.34
CA SER A 96 7.91 11.09 3.37
C SER A 96 6.66 10.21 3.16
N THR A 97 6.67 8.98 3.70
CA THR A 97 5.47 8.10 3.64
C THR A 97 4.32 8.74 4.40
N SER A 98 4.60 9.30 5.58
CA SER A 98 3.59 9.95 6.41
C SER A 98 2.92 11.12 5.70
N TYR A 99 3.68 11.89 4.93
CA TYR A 99 3.14 12.97 4.12
C TYR A 99 2.26 12.46 2.98
N MET A 100 2.73 11.47 2.21
CA MET A 100 1.92 10.84 1.15
C MET A 100 0.64 10.22 1.70
N GLN A 101 0.73 9.52 2.83
CA GLN A 101 -0.43 8.98 3.52
C GLN A 101 -1.42 10.09 3.86
N ARG A 102 -0.98 11.18 4.51
CA ARG A 102 -1.84 12.31 4.87
C ARG A 102 -2.53 12.93 3.64
N LEU A 103 -1.82 13.09 2.52
CA LEU A 103 -2.40 13.58 1.26
C LEU A 103 -3.48 12.66 0.72
N LEU A 104 -3.23 11.35 0.71
CA LEU A 104 -4.16 10.36 0.18
C LEU A 104 -5.35 10.11 1.11
N THR A 105 -5.20 10.35 2.41
CA THR A 105 -6.24 10.15 3.41
C THR A 105 -6.91 11.43 3.89
N LEU A 106 -6.60 12.59 3.30
CA LEU A 106 -7.04 13.92 3.77
C LEU A 106 -8.59 14.07 3.82
N ASN A 107 -9.30 13.36 2.94
CA ASN A 107 -10.76 13.27 2.92
C ASN A 107 -11.26 11.82 3.06
N ARG A 108 -10.53 10.99 3.81
CA ARG A 108 -10.89 9.59 3.97
C ARG A 108 -12.19 9.47 4.76
N THR A 109 -13.25 9.03 4.09
CA THR A 109 -14.56 8.76 4.70
C THR A 109 -15.05 7.38 4.27
N GLY A 110 -15.80 6.69 5.13
CA GLY A 110 -16.34 5.36 4.86
C GLY A 110 -15.65 4.25 5.63
N THR A 111 -16.11 3.01 5.43
CA THR A 111 -15.59 1.82 6.12
C THR A 111 -14.18 1.45 5.62
N ILE A 112 -13.41 0.69 6.41
CA ILE A 112 -12.08 0.18 5.99
C ILE A 112 -12.16 -0.56 4.65
N LYS A 113 -13.26 -1.28 4.39
CA LYS A 113 -13.54 -1.88 3.09
C LYS A 113 -13.62 -0.87 1.94
N HIS A 114 -14.22 0.30 2.14
CA HIS A 114 -14.22 1.36 1.12
C HIS A 114 -12.85 2.01 0.95
N GLN A 115 -12.11 2.11 2.05
CA GLN A 115 -10.73 2.61 2.07
C GLN A 115 -9.75 1.64 1.39
N LEU A 116 -10.14 0.38 1.15
CA LEU A 116 -9.39 -0.56 0.31
C LEU A 116 -9.06 0.04 -1.05
N ARG A 117 -9.96 0.85 -1.63
CA ARG A 117 -9.70 1.49 -2.93
C ARG A 117 -8.35 2.21 -2.96
N ASP A 118 -7.95 2.80 -1.84
CA ASP A 118 -6.71 3.56 -1.71
C ASP A 118 -5.49 2.63 -1.84
N LEU A 119 -5.61 1.37 -1.38
CA LEU A 119 -4.58 0.33 -1.52
C LEU A 119 -4.48 -0.24 -2.94
N LEU A 120 -5.53 -0.08 -3.76
CA LEU A 120 -5.62 -0.65 -5.10
C LEU A 120 -5.21 0.35 -6.19
N ILE A 121 -4.94 1.60 -5.81
CA ILE A 121 -4.38 2.61 -6.72
C ILE A 121 -3.02 2.10 -7.21
N ASP A 122 -2.78 2.26 -8.51
CA ASP A 122 -1.43 2.21 -9.03
C ASP A 122 -0.66 3.42 -8.48
N TYR A 123 0.22 3.12 -7.52
CA TYR A 123 0.99 4.15 -6.86
C TYR A 123 2.03 4.75 -7.79
N GLU A 124 2.58 4.00 -8.75
CA GLU A 124 3.54 4.53 -9.72
C GLU A 124 2.87 5.62 -10.57
N GLU A 125 1.70 5.34 -11.13
CA GLU A 125 0.91 6.32 -11.88
C GLU A 125 0.51 7.52 -11.02
N LEU A 126 0.07 7.28 -9.78
CA LEU A 126 -0.29 8.35 -8.85
C LEU A 126 0.89 9.25 -8.52
N PHE A 127 2.08 8.68 -8.35
CA PHE A 127 3.27 9.44 -8.06
C PHE A 127 3.81 10.19 -9.30
N GLU A 128 3.79 9.60 -10.49
CA GLU A 128 4.21 10.27 -11.73
C GLU A 128 3.32 11.48 -12.07
N ILE A 129 2.00 11.36 -11.90
CA ILE A 129 1.04 12.42 -12.20
C ILE A 129 0.94 13.44 -11.05
N GLY A 130 1.09 12.99 -9.80
CA GLY A 130 0.88 13.80 -8.61
C GLY A 130 2.08 14.63 -8.16
N ILE A 131 3.32 14.13 -8.30
CA ILE A 131 4.53 14.80 -7.81
C ILE A 131 4.74 16.22 -8.37
N PRO A 132 4.41 16.54 -9.64
CA PRO A 132 4.53 17.92 -10.14
C PRO A 132 3.56 18.93 -9.50
N LEU A 133 2.48 18.45 -8.85
CA LEU A 133 1.44 19.28 -8.22
C LEU A 133 1.62 19.42 -6.70
N ILE A 134 2.55 18.67 -6.12
CA ILE A 134 2.79 18.62 -4.68
C ILE A 134 3.93 19.59 -4.35
N SER A 135 3.57 20.72 -3.74
CA SER A 135 4.49 21.71 -3.17
C SER A 135 5.37 21.10 -2.08
N ASP A 136 6.52 21.75 -1.83
CA ASP A 136 7.52 21.36 -0.83
C ASP A 136 6.87 20.86 0.48
N GLU A 137 7.29 19.69 0.97
CA GLU A 137 6.70 19.02 2.14
C GLU A 137 6.66 19.99 3.34
N ASP A 138 7.75 20.73 3.52
CA ASP A 138 7.91 21.75 4.57
C ASP A 138 6.88 22.89 4.46
N HIS A 139 6.52 23.32 3.25
CA HIS A 139 5.54 24.40 3.05
C HIS A 139 4.09 23.96 3.28
N VAL A 140 3.77 22.69 3.06
CA VAL A 140 2.40 22.18 3.23
C VAL A 140 2.10 21.85 4.69
N PHE A 141 3.10 21.42 5.47
CA PHE A 141 2.93 21.21 6.90
C PHE A 141 2.60 22.52 7.66
N GLU A 142 3.06 23.68 7.19
CA GLU A 142 2.68 24.98 7.75
C GLU A 142 1.22 25.37 7.47
N ILE A 143 0.63 24.88 6.36
CA ILE A 143 -0.74 25.23 5.94
C ILE A 143 -1.78 24.28 6.57
N LEU A 144 -1.41 23.04 6.87
CA LEU A 144 -2.32 21.99 7.35
C LEU A 144 -2.31 21.80 8.88
N ASN A 145 -1.51 22.56 9.64
CA ASN A 145 -1.53 22.60 11.10
C ASN A 145 -2.32 23.82 11.61
#